data_AF-A0A7J7US92-F1
#
_entry.id   AF-A0A7J7US92-F1
#
_cell.length_a   1.000
_cell.length_b   1.000
_cell.length_c   1.000
_cell.angle_alpha   90.00
_cell.angle_beta   90.00
_cell.angle_gamma   90.00
#
_symmetry.space_group_name_H-M   'P 1'
#
loop_
_entity.id
_entity.type
_entity.pdbx_description
1 polymer ?
#
loop_
_entity_poly.entity_id
_entity_poly.type
_entity_poly.pdbx_seq_one_letter_code
_entity_poly.pdbx_strand_id
1 'polypeptide(L)'
;MLLAEISSVAHQKNGSFHPIIMCGDFNSVPGSPLYSFIKDGKLNYEGLAIGKVSGQEQSSRGQRILSIPIWPPNLGISQNCVYEVQQVPKVEKTDSDPTQTQLDKTEVLETAEKLSSHLQHHFSLSSVYSHYFPDTGIPEVTTCHSRNAITVDYIFYSGEKKDVAGEPGTEVALVGGLKLLARLSLLTEEDLWTVNGLPNENNSSDHLPLLAKFRLEL
;
A
#
# COMPACT_ATOMS: atom_id res chain seq x y z
N MET A 1 6.68 1.34 -5.57
CA MET A 1 6.88 0.73 -6.90
C MET A 1 5.61 0.07 -7.42
N LEU A 2 5.07 -0.97 -6.76
CA LEU A 2 3.83 -1.65 -7.22
C LEU A 2 2.66 -0.69 -7.48
N LEU A 3 2.34 0.19 -6.52
CA LEU A 3 1.24 1.15 -6.65
C LEU A 3 1.45 2.17 -7.79
N ALA A 4 2.69 2.56 -8.06
CA ALA A 4 3.02 3.44 -9.18
C ALA A 4 2.80 2.76 -10.52
N GLU A 5 3.18 1.49 -10.61
CA GLU A 5 2.93 0.66 -11.79
C GLU A 5 1.42 0.48 -12.02
N ILE A 6 0.67 0.11 -10.98
CA ILE A 6 -0.79 0.01 -11.04
C ILE A 6 -1.39 1.34 -11.51
N SER A 7 -0.92 2.47 -10.98
CA SER A 7 -1.42 3.78 -11.40
C SER A 7 -1.14 4.07 -12.86
N SER A 8 0.02 3.66 -13.37
CA SER A 8 0.41 3.86 -14.77
C SER A 8 -0.47 3.05 -15.72
N VAL A 9 -0.71 1.78 -15.40
CA VAL A 9 -1.40 0.84 -16.30
C VAL A 9 -2.92 0.88 -16.18
N ALA A 10 -3.46 1.20 -15.01
CA ALA A 10 -4.91 1.19 -14.78
C ALA A 10 -5.57 2.53 -15.11
N HIS A 11 -4.81 3.60 -15.34
CA HIS A 11 -5.38 4.93 -15.58
C HIS A 11 -6.11 5.01 -16.93
N GLN A 12 -7.28 5.63 -16.92
CA GLN A 12 -8.14 5.80 -18.09
C GLN A 12 -8.13 7.25 -18.57
N LYS A 13 -8.46 7.46 -19.85
CA LYS A 13 -8.46 8.80 -20.48
C LYS A 13 -9.43 9.80 -19.84
N ASN A 14 -10.48 9.30 -19.20
CA ASN A 14 -11.47 10.10 -18.46
C ASN A 14 -11.05 10.41 -17.02
N GLY A 15 -9.84 10.03 -16.61
CA GLY A 15 -9.29 10.27 -15.28
C GLY A 15 -9.58 9.19 -14.25
N SER A 16 -10.47 8.22 -14.52
CA SER A 16 -10.75 7.10 -13.63
C SER A 16 -9.71 5.98 -13.74
N PHE A 17 -9.81 4.98 -12.87
CA PHE A 17 -9.01 3.75 -12.98
C PHE A 17 -9.89 2.57 -13.39
N HIS A 18 -9.32 1.66 -14.18
CA HIS A 18 -9.89 0.33 -14.39
C HIS A 18 -10.03 -0.41 -13.05
N PRO A 19 -10.95 -1.40 -12.95
CA PRO A 19 -11.07 -2.21 -11.74
C PRO A 19 -9.76 -2.96 -11.45
N ILE A 20 -9.30 -2.91 -10.20
CA ILE A 20 -8.03 -3.47 -9.74
C ILE A 20 -8.31 -4.67 -8.85
N ILE A 21 -7.56 -5.76 -9.07
CA ILE A 21 -7.37 -6.84 -8.10
C ILE A 21 -5.86 -6.94 -7.86
N MET A 22 -5.45 -6.85 -6.60
CA MET A 22 -4.06 -6.91 -6.17
C MET A 22 -3.89 -8.07 -5.18
N CYS A 23 -3.13 -9.09 -5.60
CA CYS A 23 -2.90 -10.30 -4.81
C CYS A 23 -1.42 -10.42 -4.43
N GLY A 24 -1.15 -11.13 -3.33
CA GLY A 24 0.21 -11.57 -3.00
C GLY A 24 0.41 -11.88 -1.53
N ASP A 25 1.58 -12.41 -1.22
CA ASP A 25 2.16 -12.43 0.13
C ASP A 25 2.84 -11.07 0.38
N PHE A 26 2.26 -10.29 1.29
CA PHE A 26 2.76 -8.96 1.64
C PHE A 26 3.75 -9.00 2.82
N ASN A 27 3.94 -10.17 3.44
CA ASN A 27 4.69 -10.33 4.69
C ASN A 27 4.33 -9.22 5.70
N SER A 28 3.03 -8.97 5.87
CA SER A 28 2.51 -7.94 6.77
C SER A 28 1.17 -8.39 7.32
N VAL A 29 0.98 -8.24 8.62
CA VAL A 29 -0.23 -8.73 9.30
C VAL A 29 -1.39 -7.72 9.18
N PRO A 30 -2.65 -8.17 9.35
CA PRO A 30 -3.80 -7.28 9.37
C PRO A 30 -3.64 -6.17 10.41
N GLY A 31 -3.99 -4.94 10.05
CA GLY A 31 -3.87 -3.76 10.93
C GLY A 31 -2.46 -3.20 11.07
N SER A 32 -1.44 -3.81 10.44
CA SER A 32 -0.10 -3.22 10.36
C SER A 32 -0.09 -1.88 9.60
N PRO A 33 0.91 -1.01 9.80
CA PRO A 33 1.05 0.22 9.03
C PRO A 33 1.01 0.02 7.51
N LEU A 34 1.65 -1.03 6.98
CA LEU A 34 1.59 -1.32 5.54
C LEU A 34 0.19 -1.75 5.09
N TYR A 35 -0.48 -2.61 5.87
CA TYR A 35 -1.85 -3.03 5.58
C TYR A 35 -2.82 -1.83 5.58
N SER A 36 -2.73 -0.98 6.60
CA SER A 36 -3.58 0.21 6.72
C SER A 36 -3.29 1.21 5.61
N PHE A 37 -2.03 1.37 5.20
CA PHE A 37 -1.69 2.19 4.04
C PHE A 37 -2.41 1.72 2.76
N ILE A 38 -2.37 0.41 2.46
CA ILE A 38 -3.02 -0.18 1.27
C ILE A 38 -4.55 0.00 1.32
N LYS A 39 -5.15 -0.19 2.50
CA LYS A 39 -6.60 -0.13 2.67
C LYS A 39 -7.11 1.32 2.68
N ASP A 40 -6.44 2.20 3.40
CA ASP A 40 -6.92 3.56 3.69
C ASP A 40 -6.38 4.59 2.70
N GLY A 41 -5.42 4.21 1.86
CA GLY A 41 -4.81 5.08 0.85
C GLY A 41 -3.88 6.15 1.40
N LYS A 42 -3.59 6.13 2.70
CA LYS A 42 -2.74 7.12 3.37
C LYS A 42 -2.01 6.54 4.57
N LEU A 43 -0.81 7.05 4.82
CA LEU A 43 0.00 6.71 5.99
C LEU A 43 0.84 7.90 6.40
N ASN A 44 0.67 8.41 7.62
CA ASN A 44 1.67 9.24 8.26
C ASN A 44 2.69 8.30 8.93
N TYR A 45 3.93 8.29 8.44
CA TYR A 45 5.00 7.44 8.95
C TYR A 45 6.01 8.21 9.81
N GLU A 46 5.69 9.42 10.27
CA GLU A 46 6.51 10.18 11.20
C GLU A 46 6.82 9.35 12.46
N GLY A 47 8.11 9.22 12.79
CA GLY A 47 8.54 8.43 13.96
C GLY A 47 8.34 6.92 13.84
N LEU A 48 7.92 6.40 12.67
CA LEU A 48 7.67 4.97 12.49
C LEU A 48 9.00 4.20 12.37
N ALA A 49 9.22 3.26 13.28
CA ALA A 49 10.36 2.36 13.25
C ALA A 49 10.24 1.33 12.12
N ILE A 50 11.34 1.04 11.43
CA ILE A 50 11.35 0.19 10.23
C ILE A 50 10.78 -1.22 10.48
N GLY A 51 11.00 -1.81 11.65
CA GLY A 51 10.52 -3.16 11.98
C GLY A 51 9.03 -3.22 12.33
N LYS A 52 8.40 -2.07 12.60
CA LYS A 52 6.98 -1.99 12.95
C LYS A 52 6.06 -1.90 11.73
N VAL A 53 6.62 -1.67 10.53
CA VAL A 53 5.86 -1.48 9.29
C VAL A 53 4.97 -2.68 8.95
N SER A 54 5.47 -3.91 9.12
CA SER A 54 4.73 -5.14 8.80
C SER A 54 3.89 -5.68 9.95
N GLY A 55 4.09 -5.18 11.17
CA GLY A 55 3.49 -5.72 12.40
C GLY A 55 4.02 -7.11 12.83
N GLN A 56 5.01 -7.68 12.13
CA GLN A 56 5.58 -8.98 12.51
C GLN A 56 6.66 -8.86 13.60
N GLU A 57 7.39 -7.74 13.67
CA GLU A 57 8.48 -7.61 14.64
C GLU A 57 7.98 -7.17 16.02
N GLN A 58 8.16 -8.07 17.00
CA GLN A 58 7.77 -7.80 18.39
C GLN A 58 8.81 -6.96 19.14
N SER A 59 10.09 -7.05 18.77
CA SER A 59 11.15 -6.21 19.37
C SER A 59 10.92 -4.73 19.08
N SER A 60 11.19 -3.88 20.06
CA SER A 60 11.10 -2.41 19.94
C SER A 60 12.45 -1.71 20.16
N ARG A 61 13.54 -2.47 20.37
CA ARG A 61 14.82 -1.90 20.80
C ARG A 61 15.73 -1.55 19.63
N GLY A 62 16.15 -0.28 19.58
CA GLY A 62 17.24 0.20 18.72
C GLY A 62 16.93 0.24 17.22
N GLN A 63 15.66 0.13 16.82
CA GLN A 63 15.29 0.18 15.42
C GLN A 63 15.44 1.59 14.86
N ARG A 64 15.95 1.66 13.63
CA ARG A 64 16.02 2.91 12.85
C ARG A 64 14.60 3.40 12.55
N ILE A 65 14.41 4.71 12.60
CA ILE A 65 13.17 5.37 12.15
C ILE A 65 13.21 5.54 10.63
N LEU A 66 12.06 5.41 9.96
CA LEU A 66 11.92 5.69 8.53
C LEU A 66 12.37 7.11 8.21
N SER A 67 13.15 7.25 7.14
CA SER A 67 13.58 8.56 6.63
C SER A 67 12.42 9.29 5.98
N ILE A 68 12.51 10.62 5.93
CA ILE A 68 11.57 11.46 5.19
C ILE A 68 12.35 12.11 4.04
N PRO A 69 12.11 11.76 2.76
CA PRO A 69 11.21 10.70 2.27
C PRO A 69 11.77 9.29 2.52
N ILE A 70 10.94 8.25 2.37
CA ILE A 70 11.36 6.85 2.61
C ILE A 70 12.41 6.39 1.60
N TRP A 71 12.23 6.77 0.33
CA TRP A 71 13.11 6.39 -0.78
C TRP A 71 13.75 7.62 -1.43
N PRO A 72 14.91 7.45 -2.10
CA PRO A 72 15.59 8.54 -2.75
C PRO A 72 14.87 9.02 -4.03
N PRO A 73 15.07 10.28 -4.46
CA PRO A 73 14.40 10.85 -5.64
C PRO A 73 14.69 10.12 -6.95
N ASN A 74 15.85 9.46 -7.07
CA ASN A 74 16.22 8.68 -8.26
C ASN A 74 15.36 7.43 -8.47
N LEU A 75 14.50 7.07 -7.50
CA LEU A 75 13.45 6.06 -7.73
C LEU A 75 12.38 6.57 -8.71
N GLY A 76 12.22 7.89 -8.86
CA GLY A 76 11.23 8.49 -9.76
C GLY A 76 9.78 8.19 -9.36
N ILE A 77 9.51 8.04 -8.06
CA ILE A 77 8.17 7.78 -7.52
C ILE A 77 7.86 8.84 -6.47
N SER A 78 6.70 9.49 -6.61
CA SER A 78 6.20 10.50 -5.68
C SER A 78 5.74 9.90 -4.36
N GLN A 79 5.55 10.75 -3.35
CA GLN A 79 4.87 10.35 -2.10
C GLN A 79 3.39 9.95 -2.30
N ASN A 80 2.81 10.26 -3.47
CA ASN A 80 1.48 9.80 -3.89
C ASN A 80 1.52 8.45 -4.62
N CYS A 81 2.67 7.76 -4.58
CA CYS A 81 2.90 6.47 -5.21
C CYS A 81 2.57 6.45 -6.70
N VAL A 82 2.95 7.51 -7.43
CA VAL A 82 2.88 7.58 -8.90
C VAL A 82 4.25 7.88 -9.48
N TYR A 83 4.49 7.51 -10.74
CA TYR A 83 5.74 7.87 -11.42
C TYR A 83 5.86 9.38 -11.61
N GLU A 84 7.05 9.92 -11.38
CA GLU A 84 7.39 11.32 -11.62
C GLU A 84 8.45 11.44 -12.70
N VAL A 85 8.35 12.51 -13.49
CA VAL A 85 9.42 12.86 -14.43
C VAL A 85 10.59 13.41 -13.62
N GLN A 86 11.72 12.71 -13.64
CA GLN A 86 12.92 13.13 -12.94
C GLN A 86 13.40 14.47 -13.51
N GLN A 87 13.42 15.51 -12.68
CA GLN A 87 14.10 16.75 -13.02
C GLN A 87 15.60 16.54 -12.86
N VAL A 88 16.34 16.66 -13.97
CA VAL A 88 17.80 16.58 -13.93
C VAL A 88 18.30 17.76 -13.09
N PRO A 89 19.20 17.55 -12.11
CA PRO A 89 19.79 18.65 -11.37
C PRO A 89 20.43 19.63 -12.35
N LYS A 90 20.01 20.89 -12.32
CA LYS A 90 20.59 21.94 -13.14
C LYS A 90 22.03 22.13 -12.65
N VAL A 91 22.98 21.49 -13.32
CA VAL A 91 24.41 21.70 -13.06
C VAL A 91 24.70 23.14 -13.45
N GLU A 92 24.72 24.03 -12.47
CA GLU A 92 25.28 25.36 -12.64
C GLU A 92 26.77 25.19 -12.93
N LYS A 93 27.12 25.27 -14.22
CA LYS A 93 28.50 25.46 -14.63
C LYS A 93 28.88 26.88 -14.23
N THR A 94 29.56 27.00 -13.10
CA THR A 94 30.33 28.20 -12.78
C THR A 94 31.54 28.25 -13.70
N ASP A 95 31.46 29.08 -14.74
CA ASP A 95 32.66 29.62 -15.37
C ASP A 95 32.37 30.99 -16.00
N SER A 96 33.29 31.92 -15.70
CA SER A 96 33.50 33.30 -16.22
C SER A 96 32.87 34.51 -15.49
N ASP A 97 33.76 35.50 -15.32
CA ASP A 97 33.83 36.66 -14.42
C ASP A 97 33.13 37.93 -14.98
N PRO A 98 33.20 39.15 -14.37
CA PRO A 98 32.04 39.90 -13.93
C PRO A 98 31.73 41.12 -14.81
N THR A 99 30.45 41.47 -15.00
CA THR A 99 30.09 42.86 -15.34
C THR A 99 28.65 43.19 -14.97
N GLN A 100 28.50 44.38 -14.38
CA GLN A 100 27.29 45.06 -13.89
C GLN A 100 26.07 44.83 -14.81
N THR A 101 24.84 44.65 -14.34
CA THR A 101 23.96 45.71 -13.79
C THR A 101 22.52 45.13 -13.76
N GLN A 102 21.72 45.66 -12.83
CA GLN A 102 20.25 45.67 -12.76
C GLN A 102 19.55 44.56 -11.99
N LEU A 103 19.00 45.01 -10.85
CA LEU A 103 17.92 44.39 -10.10
C LEU A 103 16.74 44.10 -11.03
N ASP A 104 16.37 42.84 -11.10
CA ASP A 104 14.96 42.44 -11.05
C ASP A 104 14.85 41.37 -9.98
N LYS A 105 14.39 41.77 -8.79
CA LYS A 105 13.91 40.85 -7.76
C LYS A 105 12.62 40.21 -8.27
N THR A 106 12.77 39.21 -9.13
CA THR A 106 11.74 38.19 -9.27
C THR A 106 11.89 37.33 -8.03
N GLU A 107 10.96 37.46 -7.09
CA GLU A 107 10.80 36.54 -5.97
C GLU A 107 10.59 35.13 -6.54
N VAL A 108 11.69 34.40 -6.73
CA VAL A 108 11.64 32.96 -6.86
C VAL A 108 11.18 32.49 -5.48
N LEU A 109 9.89 32.17 -5.40
CA LEU A 109 9.34 31.42 -4.29
C LEU A 109 10.02 30.04 -4.35
N GLU A 110 11.22 29.95 -3.79
CA GLU A 110 11.80 28.68 -3.35
C GLU A 110 10.92 28.20 -2.20
N THR A 111 9.76 27.64 -2.55
CA THR A 111 9.07 26.71 -1.68
C THR A 111 10.06 25.59 -1.46
N ALA A 112 10.81 25.66 -0.36
CA ALA A 112 11.46 24.49 0.21
C ALA A 112 10.37 23.44 0.30
N GLU A 113 10.37 22.48 -0.63
CA GLU A 113 9.38 21.42 -0.66
C GLU A 113 9.47 20.74 0.71
N LYS A 114 8.46 21.00 1.54
CA LYS A 114 8.44 20.52 2.90
C LYS A 114 8.36 19.01 2.79
N LEU A 115 9.50 18.35 3.00
CA LEU A 115 9.62 16.91 2.98
C LEU A 115 8.52 16.33 3.87
N SER A 116 7.60 15.59 3.25
CA SER A 116 6.38 15.12 3.90
C SER A 116 6.55 13.69 4.38
N SER A 117 6.19 13.44 5.65
CA SER A 117 6.07 12.11 6.25
C SER A 117 4.77 11.39 5.87
N HIS A 118 4.04 11.88 4.88
CA HIS A 118 2.76 11.31 4.45
C HIS A 118 2.96 10.60 3.13
N LEU A 119 2.67 9.30 3.11
CA LEU A 119 2.45 8.53 1.89
C LEU A 119 0.98 8.47 1.57
N GLN A 120 0.66 8.52 0.28
CA GLN A 120 -0.70 8.44 -0.24
C GLN A 120 -0.76 7.59 -1.50
N HIS A 121 -1.93 7.04 -1.83
CA HIS A 121 -2.26 6.50 -3.14
C HIS A 121 -3.73 6.75 -3.46
N HIS A 122 -4.08 6.73 -4.75
CA HIS A 122 -5.42 7.16 -5.19
C HIS A 122 -6.44 6.01 -5.35
N PHE A 123 -6.04 4.77 -5.02
CA PHE A 123 -6.94 3.62 -5.11
C PHE A 123 -7.85 3.51 -3.89
N SER A 124 -9.11 3.13 -4.11
CA SER A 124 -10.02 2.70 -3.04
C SER A 124 -10.05 1.17 -3.01
N LEU A 125 -9.26 0.57 -2.11
CA LEU A 125 -9.09 -0.88 -2.04
C LEU A 125 -9.77 -1.46 -0.80
N SER A 126 -10.38 -2.63 -0.97
CA SER A 126 -10.93 -3.45 0.10
C SER A 126 -10.24 -4.81 0.12
N SER A 127 -10.03 -5.37 1.30
CA SER A 127 -9.60 -6.77 1.45
C SER A 127 -10.80 -7.70 1.26
N VAL A 128 -10.60 -8.82 0.54
CA VAL A 128 -11.61 -9.90 0.44
C VAL A 128 -11.89 -10.53 1.81
N TYR A 129 -10.85 -10.68 2.62
CA TYR A 129 -10.90 -11.34 3.93
C TYR A 129 -11.06 -10.31 5.04
N SER A 130 -11.84 -10.66 6.06
CA SER A 130 -12.10 -9.81 7.23
C SER A 130 -11.04 -10.00 8.31
N HIS A 131 -10.19 -11.04 8.18
CA HIS A 131 -9.06 -11.41 9.03
C HIS A 131 -9.45 -12.03 10.38
N TYR A 132 -10.73 -11.97 10.71
CA TYR A 132 -11.29 -12.55 11.92
C TYR A 132 -12.62 -13.21 11.58
N PHE A 133 -12.88 -14.35 12.23
CA PHE A 133 -14.19 -14.99 12.20
C PHE A 133 -15.21 -14.11 12.94
N PRO A 134 -16.40 -13.83 12.36
CA PRO A 134 -17.34 -12.86 12.93
C PRO A 134 -17.92 -13.29 14.28
N ASP A 135 -18.16 -14.59 14.46
CA ASP A 135 -18.82 -15.11 15.66
C ASP A 135 -17.88 -15.25 16.86
N THR A 136 -16.61 -15.57 16.62
CA THR A 136 -15.63 -15.88 17.67
C THR A 136 -14.56 -14.81 17.85
N GLY A 137 -14.35 -13.96 16.84
CA GLY A 137 -13.24 -13.00 16.82
C GLY A 137 -11.86 -13.66 16.69
N ILE A 138 -11.80 -14.97 16.40
CA ILE A 138 -10.53 -15.69 16.23
C ILE A 138 -9.89 -15.26 14.90
N PRO A 139 -8.56 -15.04 14.84
CA PRO A 139 -7.88 -14.70 13.60
C PRO A 139 -7.99 -15.79 12.53
N GLU A 140 -8.25 -15.38 11.30
CA GLU A 140 -7.96 -16.17 10.11
C GLU A 140 -6.42 -16.21 9.92
N VAL A 141 -5.87 -17.34 9.46
CA VAL A 141 -4.44 -17.46 9.10
C VAL A 141 -4.29 -17.86 7.64
N THR A 142 -3.19 -17.42 7.02
CA THR A 142 -2.86 -17.76 5.64
C THR A 142 -1.58 -18.60 5.54
N THR A 143 -0.77 -18.62 6.59
CA THR A 143 0.40 -19.51 6.74
C THR A 143 0.43 -20.07 8.15
N CYS A 144 0.90 -21.32 8.31
CA CYS A 144 1.03 -21.97 9.62
C CYS A 144 2.15 -23.01 9.61
N HIS A 145 3.31 -22.62 10.13
CA HIS A 145 4.49 -23.48 10.21
C HIS A 145 5.11 -23.40 11.61
N SER A 146 6.24 -24.09 11.83
CA SER A 146 6.87 -24.25 13.15
C SER A 146 7.26 -22.96 13.89
N ARG A 147 7.23 -21.79 13.24
CA ARG A 147 7.60 -20.51 13.87
C ARG A 147 6.43 -19.55 14.03
N ASN A 148 5.46 -19.57 13.12
CA ASN A 148 4.39 -18.59 13.05
C ASN A 148 3.13 -19.21 12.44
N ALA A 149 1.97 -18.71 12.90
CA ALA A 149 0.67 -18.89 12.26
C ALA A 149 -0.02 -17.53 12.16
N ILE A 150 -0.01 -16.93 10.96
CA ILE A 150 -0.45 -15.54 10.76
C ILE A 150 -1.09 -15.35 9.39
N THR A 151 -1.82 -14.26 9.22
CA THR A 151 -2.25 -13.77 7.91
C THR A 151 -1.19 -12.84 7.34
N VAL A 152 -0.69 -13.15 6.15
CA VAL A 152 0.24 -12.32 5.35
C VAL A 152 -0.13 -12.26 3.87
N ASP A 153 -1.04 -13.13 3.43
CA ASP A 153 -1.55 -13.19 2.07
C ASP A 153 -2.87 -12.43 1.94
N TYR A 154 -3.01 -11.66 0.86
CA TYR A 154 -4.20 -10.85 0.62
C TYR A 154 -4.66 -10.91 -0.82
N ILE A 155 -5.98 -10.76 -0.98
CA ILE A 155 -6.60 -10.31 -2.23
C ILE A 155 -7.27 -8.97 -1.91
N PHE A 156 -6.66 -7.89 -2.39
CA PHE A 156 -7.27 -6.56 -2.38
C PHE A 156 -8.01 -6.32 -3.69
N TYR A 157 -9.11 -5.60 -3.65
CA TYR A 157 -9.87 -5.25 -4.84
C TYR A 157 -10.46 -3.84 -4.76
N SER A 158 -10.62 -3.19 -5.91
CA SER A 158 -11.33 -1.93 -6.01
C SER A 158 -12.84 -2.16 -5.98
N GLY A 159 -13.46 -1.97 -4.80
CA GLY A 159 -14.90 -2.08 -4.62
C GLY A 159 -15.62 -0.77 -4.92
N GLU A 160 -16.96 -0.81 -4.97
CA GLU A 160 -17.76 0.42 -4.94
C GLU A 160 -17.56 1.13 -3.59
N LYS A 161 -17.29 2.44 -3.65
CA LYS A 161 -17.37 3.28 -2.44
C LYS A 161 -18.81 3.22 -1.95
N LYS A 162 -19.02 2.75 -0.72
CA LYS A 162 -20.23 3.14 0.02
C LYS A 162 -20.08 4.62 0.30
N ASP A 163 -21.00 5.45 -0.20
CA ASP A 163 -21.03 6.88 0.08
C ASP A 163 -21.00 7.11 1.60
N VAL A 164 -19.83 7.39 2.14
CA VAL A 164 -19.70 8.02 3.45
C VAL A 164 -19.68 9.51 3.15
N ALA A 165 -20.79 10.18 3.41
CA ALA A 165 -20.92 11.62 3.27
C ALA A 165 -19.77 12.33 4.02
N GLY A 166 -18.82 12.91 3.29
CA GLY A 166 -17.66 13.57 3.90
C GLY A 166 -16.64 14.16 2.92
N GLU A 167 -16.84 15.45 2.65
CA GLU A 167 -15.93 16.47 2.09
C GLU A 167 -15.53 16.46 0.59
N PRO A 168 -15.71 17.60 -0.12
CA PRO A 168 -15.34 17.75 -1.52
C PRO A 168 -13.86 18.16 -1.66
N GLY A 169 -13.04 17.28 -2.22
CA GLY A 169 -11.67 17.63 -2.58
C GLY A 169 -10.90 16.48 -3.22
N THR A 170 -10.85 16.47 -4.55
CA THR A 170 -10.05 15.54 -5.38
C THR A 170 -10.51 14.08 -5.37
N GLU A 171 -11.80 13.85 -5.62
CA GLU A 171 -12.30 12.48 -5.79
C GLU A 171 -12.18 12.02 -7.24
N VAL A 172 -11.20 11.14 -7.50
CA VAL A 172 -11.21 10.33 -8.71
C VAL A 172 -12.27 9.24 -8.53
N ALA A 173 -13.41 9.39 -9.20
CA ALA A 173 -14.46 8.38 -9.20
C ALA A 173 -13.98 7.12 -9.92
N LEU A 174 -14.02 5.97 -9.25
CA LEU A 174 -13.83 4.67 -9.89
C LEU A 174 -15.12 4.33 -10.64
N VAL A 175 -15.05 4.20 -11.96
CA VAL A 175 -16.19 3.76 -12.78
C VAL A 175 -16.14 2.23 -12.85
N GLY A 176 -17.15 1.56 -12.26
CA GLY A 176 -17.31 0.09 -12.33
C GLY A 176 -16.59 -0.68 -11.23
N GLY A 177 -17.01 -0.52 -9.97
CA GLY A 177 -16.43 -1.27 -8.84
C GLY A 177 -16.66 -2.79 -8.95
N LEU A 178 -15.71 -3.57 -8.45
CA LEU A 178 -15.89 -5.02 -8.34
C LEU A 178 -16.78 -5.34 -7.13
N LYS A 179 -17.78 -6.18 -7.35
CA LYS A 179 -18.61 -6.73 -6.27
C LYS A 179 -18.13 -8.12 -5.88
N LEU A 180 -17.68 -8.27 -4.64
CA LEU A 180 -17.35 -9.57 -4.07
C LEU A 180 -18.62 -10.41 -3.93
N LEU A 181 -18.67 -11.56 -4.61
CA LEU A 181 -19.81 -12.49 -4.58
C LEU A 181 -19.61 -13.62 -3.57
N ALA A 182 -18.39 -14.15 -3.48
CA ALA A 182 -18.04 -15.25 -2.60
C ALA A 182 -16.53 -15.28 -2.36
N ARG A 183 -16.12 -15.92 -1.26
CA ARG A 183 -14.73 -16.25 -0.96
C ARG A 183 -14.65 -17.67 -0.40
N LEU A 184 -13.53 -18.35 -0.63
CA LEU A 184 -13.21 -19.58 0.10
C LEU A 184 -12.81 -19.19 1.53
N SER A 185 -13.48 -19.73 2.54
CA SER A 185 -13.17 -19.45 3.95
C SER A 185 -11.75 -19.91 4.30
N LEU A 186 -11.06 -19.11 5.11
CA LEU A 186 -9.79 -19.50 5.72
C LEU A 186 -10.03 -20.37 6.97
N LEU A 187 -8.94 -20.76 7.61
CA LEU A 187 -8.91 -21.58 8.81
C LEU A 187 -8.26 -20.80 9.96
N THR A 188 -8.43 -21.31 11.18
CA THR A 188 -7.70 -20.84 12.36
C THR A 188 -6.34 -21.54 12.47
N GLU A 189 -5.45 -21.01 13.32
CA GLU A 189 -4.23 -21.72 13.72
C GLU A 189 -4.53 -23.09 14.35
N GLU A 190 -5.56 -23.18 15.19
CA GLU A 190 -5.96 -24.42 15.86
C GLU A 190 -6.36 -25.48 14.85
N ASP A 191 -7.19 -25.13 13.86
CA ASP A 191 -7.60 -26.03 12.77
C ASP A 191 -6.39 -26.62 12.05
N LEU A 192 -5.39 -25.80 11.73
CA LEU A 192 -4.20 -26.26 11.01
C LEU A 192 -3.31 -27.15 11.87
N TRP A 193 -3.20 -26.90 13.18
CA TRP A 193 -2.48 -27.80 14.07
C TRP A 193 -3.19 -29.13 14.30
N THR A 194 -4.52 -29.22 14.11
CA THR A 194 -5.22 -30.53 14.12
C THR A 194 -4.75 -31.47 13.01
N VAL A 195 -4.18 -30.92 11.92
CA VAL A 195 -3.61 -31.65 10.79
C VAL A 195 -2.08 -31.56 10.72
N ASN A 196 -1.42 -31.32 11.87
CA ASN A 196 0.04 -31.22 12.03
C ASN A 196 0.69 -30.01 11.34
N GLY A 197 -0.04 -28.90 11.17
CA GLY A 197 0.44 -27.67 10.57
C GLY A 197 0.64 -27.78 9.05
N LEU A 198 1.40 -26.85 8.49
CA LEU A 198 1.74 -26.80 7.07
C LEU A 198 3.27 -26.72 6.84
N PRO A 199 3.78 -27.25 5.71
CA PRO A 199 3.09 -28.19 4.80
C PRO A 199 2.84 -29.54 5.49
N ASN A 200 1.90 -30.33 4.96
CA ASN A 200 1.58 -31.68 5.43
C ASN A 200 1.31 -32.63 4.24
N GLU A 201 0.85 -33.85 4.53
CA GLU A 201 0.61 -34.90 3.52
C GLU A 201 -0.48 -34.55 2.48
N ASN A 202 -1.37 -33.61 2.80
CA ASN A 202 -2.44 -33.15 1.91
C ASN A 202 -2.23 -31.73 1.37
N ASN A 203 -1.42 -30.91 2.05
CA ASN A 203 -1.15 -29.53 1.69
C ASN A 203 0.36 -29.31 1.50
N SER A 204 0.81 -29.21 0.25
CA SER A 204 2.24 -29.14 -0.10
C SER A 204 2.89 -27.75 0.01
N SER A 205 2.17 -26.78 0.57
CA SER A 205 2.62 -25.39 0.80
C SER A 205 2.44 -25.08 2.28
N ASP A 206 3.31 -24.26 2.85
CA ASP A 206 3.12 -23.67 4.19
C ASP A 206 2.04 -22.56 4.21
N HIS A 207 1.60 -22.10 3.03
CA HIS A 207 0.51 -21.15 2.84
C HIS A 207 -0.77 -21.81 2.30
N LEU A 208 -1.92 -21.30 2.73
CA LEU A 208 -3.25 -21.63 2.21
C LEU A 208 -3.58 -20.81 0.95
N PRO A 209 -4.26 -21.40 -0.04
CA PRO A 209 -4.71 -20.67 -1.21
C PRO A 209 -5.88 -19.73 -0.86
N LEU A 210 -5.76 -18.46 -1.21
CA LEU A 210 -6.88 -17.52 -1.17
C LEU A 210 -7.67 -17.59 -2.48
N LEU A 211 -9.00 -17.55 -2.40
CA LEU A 211 -9.89 -17.61 -3.56
C LEU A 211 -11.11 -16.70 -3.39
N ALA A 212 -11.38 -15.89 -4.41
CA ALA A 212 -12.50 -14.96 -4.43
C ALA A 212 -13.23 -15.03 -5.77
N LYS A 213 -14.55 -14.80 -5.74
CA LYS A 213 -15.40 -14.65 -6.92
C LYS A 213 -15.94 -13.23 -6.97
N PHE A 214 -15.70 -12.55 -8.07
CA PHE A 214 -16.17 -11.17 -8.29
C PHE A 214 -17.19 -11.09 -9.41
N ARG A 215 -18.01 -10.03 -9.36
CA ARG A 215 -18.80 -9.53 -10.49
C ARG A 215 -18.29 -8.13 -10.84
N LEU A 216 -18.07 -7.91 -12.12
CA LEU A 216 -17.94 -6.56 -12.67
C LEU A 216 -19.34 -6.11 -13.11
N GLU A 217 -19.81 -4.98 -12.60
CA GLU A 217 -21.04 -4.36 -13.08
C GLU A 217 -20.70 -3.53 -14.34
N LEU A 218 -21.40 -3.80 -15.44
CA LEU A 218 -21.17 -3.24 -16.77
C LEU A 218 -22.32 -2.30 -17.17
#